data_AF-A0A9P1G3Z6-F1
#
_entry.id   AF-A0A9P1G3Z6-F1
#
_cell.length_a   1.000
_cell.length_b   1.000
_cell.length_c   1.000
_cell.angle_alpha   90.00
_cell.angle_beta   90.00
_cell.angle_gamma   90.00
#
_symmetry.space_group_name_H-M   'P 1'
#
loop_
_entity.id
_entity.type
_entity.pdbx_description
1 polymer ?
#
loop_
_entity_poly.entity_id
_entity_poly.type
_entity_poly.pdbx_seq_one_letter_code
_entity_poly.pdbx_strand_id
1 'polypeptide(L)'
;MANDEIFATAEVQEVQPPTAQELRLMFKAFADAKDRWKIDGATMKGYYLHSESGYLYIWHQATGVLYEHLQSTGQCQAVWSSAVPQLNAEIWTVLPLPPTDPASMQATSVSGELPNIDVFINLTVAHEANKQIPKDLLQDAVEDFSIRWELRPQEAKKIGRLPPAGQCFALQNFRGSKDQRSVAEALEDFINELKREDPPPWGNSACTLRVESTGAIIGRCCPDLDALCRDDPLERLAQAHCKIRSEKDRFFLCDMETSQEGTSLDGYEVNSQWVGPLKTGSLIVCGPLRIKIQLSEMAKDTPLDASIMRQMSLKRPFGESDDEDDPESEWRRKVFQRTDEDGKLEVRRRNEQYKDRAEERRKRHSDSGAAIDTLVNKFEKIVEAERVAAEVEAQRVEMPAQEDQREACMNVDGSFVGSVNLERAGIGFHSSMSAELIPNVLDPKALSRQDSSKLKMQMRFKQAHES
;
A
#
# COMPACT_ATOMS: atom_id res chain seq x y z
N MET A 1 -40.62 -0.27 38.29
CA MET A 1 -40.23 0.24 36.96
C MET A 1 -38.92 -0.44 36.63
N ALA A 2 -38.98 -1.51 35.84
CA ALA A 2 -37.82 -2.29 35.42
C ALA A 2 -37.30 -1.67 34.12
N ASN A 3 -36.01 -1.33 34.09
CA ASN A 3 -35.33 -0.90 32.88
C ASN A 3 -34.79 -2.15 32.19
N ASP A 4 -35.45 -2.55 31.10
CA ASP A 4 -34.93 -3.53 30.16
C ASP A 4 -33.80 -2.88 29.34
N GLU A 5 -32.57 -3.29 29.59
CA GLU A 5 -31.40 -2.94 28.78
C GLU A 5 -31.44 -3.73 27.47
N ILE A 6 -31.67 -3.01 26.37
CA ILE A 6 -31.60 -3.52 25.01
C ILE A 6 -30.10 -3.65 24.65
N PHE A 7 -29.54 -4.84 24.80
CA PHE A 7 -28.25 -5.19 24.20
C PHE A 7 -28.44 -5.30 22.69
N ALA A 8 -27.92 -4.33 21.95
CA ALA A 8 -27.74 -4.43 20.51
C ALA A 8 -26.68 -5.50 20.23
N THR A 9 -27.11 -6.71 19.92
CA THR A 9 -26.24 -7.77 19.39
C THR A 9 -25.70 -7.28 18.05
N ALA A 10 -24.39 -7.03 17.98
CA ALA A 10 -23.72 -6.78 16.72
C ALA A 10 -23.99 -7.97 15.79
N GLU A 11 -24.75 -7.73 14.72
CA GLU A 11 -24.97 -8.72 13.67
C GLU A 11 -23.59 -9.08 13.11
N VAL A 12 -23.12 -10.28 13.46
CA VAL A 12 -21.99 -10.91 12.79
C VAL A 12 -22.43 -11.05 11.34
N GLN A 13 -21.95 -10.17 10.47
CA GLN A 13 -22.15 -10.33 9.03
C GLN A 13 -21.62 -11.70 8.66
N GLU A 14 -22.53 -12.61 8.30
CA GLU A 14 -22.18 -13.89 7.71
C GLU A 14 -21.37 -13.59 6.46
N VAL A 15 -20.05 -13.75 6.58
CA VAL A 15 -19.13 -13.64 5.45
C VAL A 15 -19.54 -14.73 4.48
N GLN A 16 -20.13 -14.32 3.35
CA GLN A 16 -20.54 -15.28 2.34
C GLN A 16 -19.31 -16.05 1.86
N PRO A 17 -19.39 -17.39 1.80
CA PRO A 17 -18.27 -18.19 1.33
C PRO A 17 -17.92 -17.77 -0.11
N PRO A 18 -16.62 -17.78 -0.46
CA PRO A 18 -16.18 -17.39 -1.79
C PRO A 18 -16.88 -18.23 -2.85
N THR A 19 -17.27 -17.57 -3.94
CA THR A 19 -17.93 -18.24 -5.05
C THR A 19 -16.98 -19.25 -5.71
N ALA A 20 -17.54 -20.29 -6.33
CA ALA A 20 -16.75 -21.30 -7.03
C ALA A 20 -15.87 -20.70 -8.15
N GLN A 21 -16.24 -19.53 -8.69
CA GLN A 21 -15.48 -18.81 -9.70
C GLN A 21 -14.25 -18.12 -9.10
N GLU A 22 -14.38 -17.50 -7.93
CA GLU A 22 -13.26 -16.89 -7.20
C GLU A 22 -12.26 -17.94 -6.74
N LEU A 23 -12.73 -19.07 -6.21
CA LEU A 23 -11.87 -20.19 -5.86
C LEU A 23 -11.11 -20.71 -7.09
N ARG A 24 -11.74 -20.82 -8.26
CA ARG A 24 -11.07 -21.21 -9.50
C ARG A 24 -10.01 -20.21 -9.95
N LEU A 25 -10.28 -18.91 -9.85
CA LEU A 25 -9.32 -17.86 -10.20
C LEU A 25 -8.12 -17.87 -9.26
N MET A 26 -8.35 -18.05 -7.96
CA MET A 26 -7.28 -18.28 -6.99
C MET A 26 -6.45 -19.51 -7.32
N PHE A 27 -7.07 -20.68 -7.46
CA PHE A 27 -6.33 -21.90 -7.75
C PHE A 27 -5.53 -21.77 -9.06
N LYS A 28 -6.05 -21.01 -10.04
CA LYS A 28 -5.31 -20.68 -11.27
C LYS A 28 -4.11 -19.77 -11.01
N ALA A 29 -4.22 -18.77 -10.13
CA ALA A 29 -3.11 -17.91 -9.75
C ALA A 29 -1.98 -18.72 -9.05
N PHE A 30 -2.37 -19.63 -8.15
CA PHE A 30 -1.48 -20.50 -7.37
C PHE A 30 -1.00 -21.76 -8.10
N ALA A 31 -1.62 -22.12 -9.23
CA ALA A 31 -1.28 -23.35 -9.97
C ALA A 31 0.20 -23.43 -10.34
N ASP A 32 0.81 -22.29 -10.70
CA ASP A 32 2.24 -22.23 -11.05
C ASP A 32 3.15 -21.93 -9.85
N ALA A 33 2.58 -21.76 -8.65
CA ALA A 33 3.25 -21.37 -7.41
C ALA A 33 3.47 -22.55 -6.44
N LYS A 34 3.35 -23.79 -6.92
CA LYS A 34 3.54 -24.98 -6.09
C LYS A 34 5.00 -25.12 -5.66
N ASP A 35 5.23 -25.05 -4.35
CA ASP A 35 6.54 -25.14 -3.67
C ASP A 35 7.61 -24.19 -4.23
N ARG A 36 7.15 -23.08 -4.82
CA ARG A 36 8.00 -22.03 -5.36
C ARG A 36 7.25 -20.71 -5.40
N TRP A 37 7.97 -19.63 -5.16
CA TRP A 37 7.39 -18.30 -5.29
C TRP A 37 7.13 -17.95 -6.76
N LYS A 38 5.88 -17.59 -7.05
CA LYS A 38 5.49 -16.98 -8.31
C LYS A 38 5.27 -15.49 -8.06
N ILE A 39 6.14 -14.64 -8.60
CA ILE A 39 5.99 -13.19 -8.50
C ILE A 39 5.15 -12.69 -9.66
N ASP A 40 4.10 -11.95 -9.34
CA ASP A 40 3.38 -11.14 -10.31
C ASP A 40 4.11 -9.81 -10.48
N GLY A 41 4.73 -9.62 -11.65
CA GLY A 41 5.51 -8.41 -11.97
C GLY A 41 4.67 -7.13 -12.03
N ALA A 42 3.34 -7.22 -12.15
CA ALA A 42 2.47 -6.05 -12.16
C ALA A 42 2.14 -5.56 -10.74
N THR A 43 1.81 -6.49 -9.83
CA THR A 43 1.39 -6.16 -8.46
C THR A 43 2.50 -6.26 -7.42
N MET A 44 3.66 -6.81 -7.80
CA MET A 44 4.75 -7.16 -6.88
C MET A 44 4.30 -8.09 -5.74
N LYS A 45 3.23 -8.87 -5.98
CA LYS A 45 2.79 -9.92 -5.05
C LYS A 45 3.45 -11.24 -5.42
N GLY A 46 4.05 -11.88 -4.43
CA GLY A 46 4.48 -13.26 -4.51
C GLY A 46 3.37 -14.20 -4.08
N TYR A 47 3.14 -15.26 -4.83
CA TYR A 47 2.22 -16.33 -4.47
C TYR A 47 3.03 -17.60 -4.19
N TYR A 48 2.64 -18.35 -3.17
CA TYR A 48 3.26 -19.63 -2.81
C TYR A 48 2.18 -20.62 -2.35
N LEU A 49 2.16 -21.81 -2.94
CA LEU A 49 1.34 -22.94 -2.52
C LEU A 49 2.25 -23.98 -1.88
N HIS A 50 2.11 -24.20 -0.58
CA HIS A 50 2.86 -25.23 0.14
C HIS A 50 2.17 -26.58 -0.02
N SER A 51 2.73 -27.47 -0.85
CA SER A 51 2.03 -28.67 -1.29
C SER A 51 1.79 -29.70 -0.19
N GLU A 52 2.67 -29.76 0.81
CA GLU A 52 2.55 -30.68 1.94
C GLU A 52 1.34 -30.32 2.82
N SER A 53 1.20 -29.03 3.16
CA SER A 53 0.11 -28.56 4.03
C SER A 53 -1.17 -28.17 3.29
N GLY A 54 -1.06 -27.86 1.99
CA GLY A 54 -2.15 -27.26 1.20
C GLY A 54 -2.36 -25.76 1.44
N TYR A 55 -1.59 -25.11 2.32
CA TYR A 55 -1.71 -23.68 2.59
C TYR A 55 -1.27 -22.80 1.43
N LEU A 56 -1.95 -21.66 1.30
CA LEU A 56 -1.75 -20.66 0.26
C LEU A 56 -1.21 -19.40 0.91
N TYR A 57 -0.05 -18.92 0.47
CA TYR A 57 0.60 -17.73 1.00
C TYR A 57 0.75 -16.65 -0.06
N ILE A 58 0.58 -15.41 0.36
CA ILE A 58 0.74 -14.22 -0.45
C ILE A 58 1.77 -13.32 0.21
N TRP A 59 2.91 -13.13 -0.44
CA TRP A 59 3.92 -12.17 -0.05
C TRP A 59 3.64 -10.83 -0.71
N HIS A 60 3.41 -9.79 0.07
CA HIS A 60 3.24 -8.44 -0.45
C HIS A 60 4.55 -7.68 -0.34
N GLN A 61 5.30 -7.62 -1.44
CA GLN A 61 6.67 -7.13 -1.42
C GLN A 61 6.81 -5.65 -1.00
N ALA A 62 5.85 -4.81 -1.41
CA ALA A 62 5.89 -3.38 -1.07
C ALA A 62 5.67 -3.08 0.41
N THR A 63 4.94 -3.94 1.14
CA THR A 63 4.70 -3.78 2.58
C THR A 63 5.57 -4.71 3.42
N GLY A 64 6.18 -5.71 2.79
CA GLY A 64 6.94 -6.76 3.46
C GLY A 64 6.06 -7.59 4.40
N VAL A 65 4.81 -7.85 4.03
CA VAL A 65 3.85 -8.64 4.83
C VAL A 65 3.55 -9.95 4.11
N LEU A 66 3.60 -11.05 4.85
CA LEU A 66 3.16 -12.36 4.42
C LEU A 66 1.75 -12.61 4.92
N TYR A 67 0.86 -12.92 3.99
CA TYR A 67 -0.52 -13.31 4.27
C TYR A 67 -0.69 -14.81 4.04
N GLU A 68 -1.46 -15.47 4.89
CA GLU A 68 -2.04 -16.78 4.64
C GLU A 68 -3.46 -16.59 4.11
N HIS A 69 -3.80 -17.29 3.05
CA HIS A 69 -5.14 -17.28 2.49
C HIS A 69 -5.95 -18.45 3.04
N LEU A 70 -6.94 -18.13 3.88
CA LEU A 70 -7.85 -19.09 4.48
C LEU A 70 -8.86 -19.60 3.44
N GLN A 71 -8.71 -20.86 3.02
CA GLN A 71 -9.55 -21.46 1.98
C GLN A 71 -11.02 -21.58 2.38
N SER A 72 -11.31 -21.70 3.67
CA SER A 72 -12.66 -21.82 4.21
C SER A 72 -13.47 -20.52 4.08
N THR A 73 -12.82 -19.37 4.27
CA THR A 73 -13.47 -18.06 4.33
C THR A 73 -13.18 -17.17 3.12
N GLY A 74 -12.15 -17.49 2.33
CA GLY A 74 -11.68 -16.61 1.26
C GLY A 74 -10.88 -15.41 1.76
N GLN A 75 -10.61 -15.31 3.07
CA GLN A 75 -9.93 -14.16 3.65
C GLN A 75 -8.40 -14.34 3.68
N CYS A 76 -7.68 -13.22 3.60
CA CYS A 76 -6.24 -13.16 3.79
C CYS A 76 -5.93 -12.72 5.22
N GLN A 77 -5.27 -13.58 5.99
CA GLN A 77 -4.80 -13.30 7.34
C GLN A 77 -3.31 -12.95 7.30
N ALA A 78 -2.91 -11.83 7.90
CA ALA A 78 -1.48 -11.51 8.03
C ALA A 78 -0.83 -12.49 9.02
N VAL A 79 0.17 -13.24 8.57
CA VAL A 79 0.85 -14.24 9.39
C VAL A 79 2.27 -13.83 9.75
N TRP A 80 2.94 -13.00 8.95
CA TRP A 80 4.28 -12.49 9.28
C TRP A 80 4.48 -11.09 8.67
N SER A 81 5.29 -10.24 9.30
CA SER A 81 5.63 -8.92 8.78
C SER A 81 7.10 -8.60 9.01
N SER A 82 7.74 -8.00 8.01
CA SER A 82 9.11 -7.47 8.11
C SER A 82 9.25 -6.37 9.17
N ALA A 83 8.16 -5.67 9.48
CA ALA A 83 8.12 -4.69 10.56
C ALA A 83 8.08 -5.35 11.96
N VAL A 84 7.66 -6.61 12.05
CA VAL A 84 7.56 -7.39 13.28
C VAL A 84 8.13 -8.78 13.04
N PRO A 85 9.44 -8.91 12.79
CA PRO A 85 10.05 -10.15 12.29
C PRO A 85 9.95 -11.32 13.28
N GLN A 86 9.70 -11.01 14.56
CA GLN A 86 9.52 -11.98 15.65
C GLN A 86 8.19 -12.74 15.56
N LEU A 87 7.14 -12.11 15.02
CA LEU A 87 5.80 -12.71 14.96
C LEU A 87 5.80 -13.84 13.93
N ASN A 88 5.60 -15.08 14.37
CA ASN A 88 5.60 -16.30 13.54
C ASN A 88 6.88 -16.47 12.70
N ALA A 89 8.04 -16.09 13.24
CA ALA A 89 9.33 -16.24 12.56
C ALA A 89 9.62 -17.67 12.09
N GLU A 90 9.07 -18.67 12.78
CA GLU A 90 9.19 -20.10 12.47
C GLU A 90 8.64 -20.47 11.10
N ILE A 91 7.75 -19.65 10.51
CA ILE A 91 7.19 -19.88 9.17
C ILE A 91 8.29 -19.98 8.09
N TRP A 92 9.42 -19.32 8.30
CA TRP A 92 10.58 -19.34 7.40
C TRP A 92 11.42 -20.62 7.49
N THR A 93 11.15 -21.49 8.47
CA THR A 93 11.72 -22.84 8.50
C THR A 93 11.01 -23.78 7.52
N VAL A 94 9.77 -23.45 7.17
CA VAL A 94 8.91 -24.23 6.27
C VAL A 94 8.85 -23.61 4.88
N LEU A 95 8.75 -22.28 4.80
CA LEU A 95 8.69 -21.55 3.54
C LEU A 95 10.08 -21.10 3.09
N PRO A 96 10.45 -21.26 1.80
CA PRO A 96 11.62 -20.59 1.25
C PRO A 96 11.40 -19.08 1.32
N LEU A 97 12.49 -18.31 1.47
CA LEU A 97 12.40 -16.86 1.42
C LEU A 97 11.85 -16.42 0.05
N PRO A 98 10.91 -15.44 0.00
CA PRO A 98 10.44 -14.90 -1.26
C PRO A 98 11.62 -14.33 -2.03
N PRO A 99 11.65 -14.44 -3.37
CA PRO A 99 12.62 -13.76 -4.19
C PRO A 99 12.31 -12.27 -4.11
N THR A 100 12.91 -11.61 -3.12
CA THR A 100 12.92 -10.17 -2.99
C THR A 100 13.64 -9.63 -4.21
N ASP A 101 12.95 -8.83 -5.02
CA ASP A 101 13.58 -8.09 -6.11
C ASP A 101 14.81 -7.38 -5.52
N PRO A 102 16.03 -7.60 -6.05
CA PRO A 102 17.19 -6.82 -5.67
C PRO A 102 16.89 -5.32 -5.70
N ALA A 103 16.00 -4.85 -6.60
CA ALA A 103 15.57 -3.46 -6.64
C ALA A 103 14.71 -3.03 -5.43
N SER A 104 13.91 -3.92 -4.85
CA SER A 104 13.20 -3.63 -3.59
C SER A 104 14.13 -3.62 -2.37
N MET A 105 15.25 -4.35 -2.43
CA MET A 105 16.36 -4.14 -1.50
C MET A 105 17.14 -2.87 -1.83
N GLN A 106 17.21 -2.44 -3.10
CA GLN A 106 17.89 -1.21 -3.50
C GLN A 106 17.14 0.08 -3.15
N ALA A 107 15.83 0.01 -2.87
CA ALA A 107 15.12 1.14 -2.29
C ALA A 107 15.65 1.51 -0.87
N THR A 108 16.38 0.61 -0.22
CA THR A 108 17.11 0.85 1.04
C THR A 108 18.62 0.60 0.95
N SER A 109 19.12 -0.02 -0.12
CA SER A 109 20.55 -0.21 -0.35
C SER A 109 21.15 1.00 -1.06
N VAL A 110 21.23 2.11 -0.32
CA VAL A 110 22.35 3.03 -0.52
C VAL A 110 23.61 2.21 -0.23
N SER A 111 24.55 2.20 -1.15
CA SER A 111 25.78 1.42 -1.13
C SER A 111 26.44 1.29 0.25
N GLY A 112 26.43 0.09 0.82
CA GLY A 112 27.55 -0.42 1.63
C GLY A 112 27.71 0.03 3.08
N GLU A 113 26.77 0.78 3.65
CA GLU A 113 26.76 1.04 5.09
C GLU A 113 25.56 0.31 5.71
N LEU A 114 25.83 -0.54 6.71
CA LEU A 114 24.77 -1.14 7.53
C LEU A 114 23.84 -0.01 8.03
N PRO A 115 22.51 -0.23 8.11
CA PRO A 115 21.62 0.78 8.66
C PRO A 115 22.17 1.23 10.01
N ASN A 116 22.42 2.54 10.13
CA ASN A 116 23.02 3.10 11.32
C ASN A 116 22.04 2.84 12.48
N ILE A 117 22.36 1.86 13.33
CA ILE A 117 21.49 1.35 14.42
C ILE A 117 21.19 2.48 15.44
N ASP A 118 21.95 3.58 15.36
CA ASP A 118 21.83 4.75 16.21
C ASP A 118 20.83 5.80 15.66
N VAL A 119 20.23 5.57 14.49
CA VAL A 119 19.20 6.45 13.89
C VAL A 119 17.81 5.89 14.14
N PHE A 120 17.11 6.48 15.10
CA PHE A 120 15.77 6.07 15.52
C PHE A 120 14.95 7.27 15.98
N ILE A 121 13.64 7.07 16.12
CA ILE A 121 12.72 8.03 16.76
C ILE A 121 12.02 7.36 17.92
N ASN A 122 11.91 8.09 19.03
CA ASN A 122 11.06 7.74 20.15
C ASN A 122 9.75 8.52 20.02
N LEU A 123 8.64 7.79 20.05
CA LEU A 123 7.30 8.31 19.99
C LEU A 123 6.71 8.27 21.40
N THR A 124 6.54 9.43 22.01
CA THR A 124 5.90 9.56 23.33
C THR A 124 4.39 9.69 23.11
N VAL A 125 3.63 8.63 23.44
CA VAL A 125 2.21 8.52 23.12
C VAL A 125 1.37 8.88 24.33
N ALA A 126 0.43 9.81 24.16
CA ALA A 126 -0.60 10.13 25.13
C ALA A 126 -1.98 9.90 24.52
N HIS A 127 -2.89 9.31 25.30
CA HIS A 127 -4.29 9.21 24.94
C HIS A 127 -5.03 10.51 25.35
N GLU A 128 -5.94 11.03 24.54
CA GLU A 128 -6.68 12.27 24.85
C GLU A 128 -7.46 12.19 26.18
N ALA A 129 -7.99 11.01 26.51
CA ALA A 129 -8.67 10.73 27.78
C ALA A 129 -7.70 10.34 28.92
N ASN A 130 -6.38 10.54 28.73
CA ASN A 130 -5.32 10.17 29.67
C ASN A 130 -5.35 8.69 30.11
N LYS A 131 -5.80 7.80 29.22
CA LYS A 131 -5.73 6.34 29.42
C LYS A 131 -4.28 5.88 29.52
N GLN A 132 -4.07 4.76 30.18
CA GLN A 132 -2.78 4.10 30.37
C GLN A 132 -2.89 2.66 29.89
N ILE A 133 -1.77 2.02 29.54
CA ILE A 133 -1.79 0.60 29.16
C ILE A 133 -2.27 -0.23 30.36
N PRO A 134 -3.18 -1.21 30.15
CA PRO A 134 -3.64 -2.11 31.20
C PRO A 134 -2.48 -2.80 31.93
N LYS A 135 -2.57 -2.89 33.27
CA LYS A 135 -1.48 -3.38 34.13
C LYS A 135 -1.16 -4.86 33.91
N ASP A 136 -2.16 -5.65 33.57
CA ASP A 136 -2.05 -7.06 33.20
C ASP A 136 -1.15 -7.25 31.98
N LEU A 137 -1.41 -6.51 30.90
CA LEU A 137 -0.58 -6.59 29.68
C LEU A 137 0.86 -6.15 29.91
N LEU A 138 1.06 -5.13 30.75
CA LEU A 138 2.41 -4.70 31.13
C LEU A 138 3.12 -5.75 31.98
N GLN A 139 2.40 -6.41 32.89
CA GLN A 139 2.95 -7.46 33.71
C GLN A 139 3.40 -8.64 32.84
N ASP A 140 2.57 -9.07 31.88
CA ASP A 140 2.91 -10.12 30.91
C ASP A 140 4.15 -9.73 30.09
N ALA A 141 4.21 -8.48 29.59
CA ALA A 141 5.36 -7.99 28.84
C ALA A 141 6.65 -7.93 29.67
N VAL A 142 6.56 -7.58 30.96
CA VAL A 142 7.70 -7.60 31.89
C VAL A 142 8.14 -9.03 32.17
N GLU A 143 7.22 -9.99 32.29
CA GLU A 143 7.52 -11.41 32.46
C GLU A 143 8.24 -11.98 31.24
N ASP A 144 7.71 -11.75 30.03
CA ASP A 144 8.35 -12.14 28.78
C ASP A 144 9.75 -11.55 28.62
N PHE A 145 9.91 -10.27 28.95
CA PHE A 145 11.22 -9.62 28.95
C PHE A 145 12.17 -10.24 29.97
N SER A 146 11.66 -10.59 31.15
CA SER A 146 12.47 -11.22 32.21
C SER A 146 12.94 -12.61 31.80
N ILE A 147 12.09 -13.38 31.13
CA ILE A 147 12.46 -14.69 30.56
C ILE A 147 13.53 -14.51 29.48
N ARG A 148 13.32 -13.57 28.54
CA ARG A 148 14.24 -13.32 27.42
C ARG A 148 15.65 -12.93 27.87
N TRP A 149 15.75 -12.17 28.95
CA TRP A 149 17.01 -11.67 29.50
C TRP A 149 17.52 -12.48 30.69
N GLU A 150 16.90 -13.62 31.00
CA GLU A 150 17.23 -14.50 32.12
C GLU A 150 17.32 -13.74 33.47
N LEU A 151 16.44 -12.76 33.67
CA LEU A 151 16.41 -11.93 34.87
C LEU A 151 15.81 -12.72 36.03
N ARG A 152 16.38 -12.58 37.24
CA ARG A 152 15.75 -13.15 38.43
C ARG A 152 14.50 -12.32 38.79
N PRO A 153 13.55 -12.90 39.55
CA PRO A 153 12.30 -12.21 39.88
C PRO A 153 12.48 -10.89 40.66
N GLN A 154 13.62 -10.69 41.32
CA GLN A 154 13.90 -9.47 42.07
C GLN A 154 14.25 -8.29 41.16
N GLU A 155 14.94 -8.56 40.04
CA GLU A 155 15.29 -7.59 39.00
C GLU A 155 14.06 -7.22 38.17
N ALA A 156 13.25 -8.21 37.78
CA ALA A 156 11.97 -7.99 37.10
C ALA A 156 11.06 -7.02 37.89
N LYS A 157 11.01 -7.19 39.21
CA LYS A 157 10.29 -6.28 40.12
C LYS A 157 10.80 -4.83 40.09
N LYS A 158 12.05 -4.57 39.68
CA LYS A 158 12.56 -3.20 39.53
C LYS A 158 11.91 -2.51 38.33
N ILE A 159 11.71 -3.23 37.22
CA ILE A 159 10.97 -2.73 36.05
C ILE A 159 9.51 -2.48 36.42
N GLY A 160 8.84 -3.45 37.05
CA GLY A 160 7.43 -3.32 37.45
C GLY A 160 7.13 -2.19 38.47
N ARG A 161 8.16 -1.60 39.09
CA ARG A 161 8.03 -0.41 39.95
C ARG A 161 8.04 0.92 39.18
N LEU A 162 8.42 0.91 37.90
CA LEU A 162 8.35 2.09 37.04
C LEU A 162 6.89 2.42 36.72
N PRO A 163 6.55 3.69 36.41
CA PRO A 163 5.25 4.01 35.83
C PRO A 163 5.05 3.29 34.49
N PRO A 164 3.80 3.08 34.01
CA PRO A 164 3.51 2.36 32.77
C PRO A 164 4.39 2.74 31.58
N ALA A 165 4.51 4.04 31.28
CA ALA A 165 5.35 4.51 30.20
C ALA A 165 6.86 4.25 30.42
N GLY A 166 7.31 4.28 31.67
CA GLY A 166 8.69 3.92 32.03
C GLY A 166 8.95 2.41 31.89
N GLN A 167 7.95 1.57 32.13
CA GLN A 167 8.03 0.14 31.84
C GLN A 167 8.19 -0.08 30.33
N CYS A 168 7.30 0.46 29.50
CA CYS A 168 7.42 0.38 28.04
C CYS A 168 8.76 0.89 27.53
N PHE A 169 9.22 2.05 28.04
CA PHE A 169 10.50 2.62 27.64
C PHE A 169 11.65 1.68 27.95
N ALA A 170 11.68 1.12 29.17
CA ALA A 170 12.74 0.20 29.57
C ALA A 170 12.75 -1.08 28.74
N LEU A 171 11.58 -1.68 28.51
CA LEU A 171 11.41 -2.90 27.71
C LEU A 171 11.90 -2.72 26.27
N GLN A 172 11.69 -1.53 25.69
CA GLN A 172 12.04 -1.23 24.30
C GLN A 172 13.45 -0.71 24.10
N ASN A 173 14.08 -0.09 25.11
CA ASN A 173 15.38 0.57 24.95
C ASN A 173 16.54 -0.15 25.63
N PHE A 174 16.29 -1.07 26.56
CA PHE A 174 17.36 -1.88 27.11
C PHE A 174 17.95 -2.80 26.03
N ARG A 175 19.28 -2.81 25.90
CA ARG A 175 20.02 -3.61 24.91
C ARG A 175 21.03 -4.57 25.53
N GLY A 176 21.08 -4.66 26.85
CA GLY A 176 22.17 -5.32 27.56
C GLY A 176 23.48 -4.54 27.42
N SER A 177 24.45 -4.81 28.30
CA SER A 177 25.80 -4.30 28.13
C SER A 177 26.63 -5.29 27.31
N LYS A 178 27.48 -4.77 26.42
CA LYS A 178 28.53 -5.56 25.75
C LYS A 178 29.72 -5.81 26.68
N ASP A 179 29.86 -5.01 27.73
CA ASP A 179 30.88 -5.19 28.74
C ASP A 179 30.47 -6.38 29.63
N GLN A 180 31.44 -7.17 30.08
CA GLN A 180 31.29 -8.46 30.80
C GLN A 180 30.53 -8.41 32.15
N ARG A 181 29.71 -7.39 32.41
CA ARG A 181 28.82 -7.29 33.57
C ARG A 181 27.65 -8.26 33.43
N SER A 182 27.06 -8.61 34.56
CA SER A 182 25.80 -9.36 34.53
C SER A 182 24.68 -8.51 33.92
N VAL A 183 23.74 -9.15 33.20
CA VAL A 183 22.58 -8.46 32.61
C VAL A 183 21.76 -7.72 33.68
N ALA A 184 21.69 -8.29 34.89
CA ALA A 184 21.03 -7.71 36.05
C ALA A 184 21.64 -6.37 36.49
N GLU A 185 22.97 -6.29 36.57
CA GLU A 185 23.68 -5.05 36.93
C GLU A 185 23.53 -4.00 35.83
N ALA A 186 23.65 -4.40 34.56
CA ALA A 186 23.45 -3.50 33.43
C ALA A 186 22.03 -2.91 33.41
N LEU A 187 21.01 -3.73 33.71
CA LEU A 187 19.63 -3.27 33.82
C LEU A 187 19.42 -2.31 35.00
N GLU A 188 20.04 -2.59 36.15
CA GLU A 188 19.96 -1.72 37.31
C GLU A 188 20.61 -0.35 37.04
N ASP A 189 21.79 -0.34 36.45
CA ASP A 189 22.48 0.88 36.03
C ASP A 189 21.60 1.69 35.07
N PHE A 190 21.03 1.03 34.06
CA PHE A 190 20.12 1.65 33.10
C PHE A 190 18.87 2.24 33.78
N ILE A 191 18.18 1.51 34.66
CA ILE A 191 17.01 2.02 35.38
C ILE A 191 17.40 3.21 36.28
N ASN A 192 18.59 3.18 36.90
CA ASN A 192 19.07 4.26 37.74
C ASN A 192 19.43 5.50 36.92
N GLU A 193 19.98 5.33 35.72
CA GLU A 193 20.22 6.41 34.76
C GLU A 193 18.92 7.08 34.33
N LEU A 194 17.91 6.29 33.96
CA LEU A 194 16.59 6.81 33.59
C LEU A 194 15.91 7.62 34.71
N LYS A 195 16.16 7.26 35.97
CA LYS A 195 15.65 8.00 37.14
C LYS A 195 16.44 9.26 37.46
N ARG A 196 17.66 9.40 36.94
CA ARG A 196 18.50 10.60 37.13
C ARG A 196 18.18 11.68 36.10
N GLU A 197 17.59 11.32 34.97
CA GLU A 197 17.11 12.28 33.98
C GLU A 197 15.94 13.10 34.56
N ASP A 198 16.05 14.44 34.51
CA ASP A 198 14.99 15.37 34.89
C ASP A 198 14.72 16.34 33.73
N PRO A 199 13.57 16.24 33.04
CA PRO A 199 12.50 15.26 33.26
C PRO A 199 12.87 13.85 32.75
N PRO A 200 12.24 12.77 33.28
CA PRO A 200 12.43 11.42 32.76
C PRO A 200 11.97 11.32 31.30
N PRO A 201 12.54 10.40 30.50
CA PRO A 201 12.36 10.40 29.04
C PRO A 201 10.94 10.04 28.58
N TRP A 202 10.10 9.49 29.47
CA TRP A 202 8.69 9.17 29.21
C TRP A 202 7.68 10.18 29.77
N GLY A 203 8.07 11.10 30.66
CA GLY A 203 7.16 12.09 31.25
C GLY A 203 5.83 11.51 31.76
N ASN A 204 4.72 12.20 31.44
CA ASN A 204 3.34 11.78 31.78
C ASN A 204 2.67 10.95 30.66
N SER A 205 3.45 10.32 29.78
CA SER A 205 2.88 9.60 28.64
C SER A 205 2.16 8.32 29.06
N ALA A 206 1.34 7.78 28.15
CA ALA A 206 0.72 6.48 28.31
C ALA A 206 1.69 5.35 27.95
N CYS A 207 2.45 5.54 26.88
CA CYS A 207 3.53 4.65 26.48
C CYS A 207 4.59 5.38 25.66
N THR A 208 5.66 4.68 25.32
CA THR A 208 6.68 5.12 24.37
C THR A 208 6.87 4.03 23.33
N LEU A 209 7.00 4.40 22.05
CA LEU A 209 7.32 3.48 20.96
C LEU A 209 8.62 3.91 20.29
N ARG A 210 9.59 3.00 20.21
CA ARG A 210 10.81 3.20 19.42
C ARG A 210 10.60 2.73 17.98
N VAL A 211 10.89 3.61 17.03
CA VAL A 211 10.83 3.33 15.59
C VAL A 211 12.24 3.47 15.02
N GLU A 212 12.76 2.35 14.51
CA GLU A 212 14.10 2.28 13.90
C GLU A 212 14.08 2.87 12.47
N SER A 213 15.24 2.91 11.82
CA SER A 213 15.42 3.41 10.45
C SER A 213 14.60 2.67 9.38
N THR A 214 14.05 1.49 9.66
CA THR A 214 13.11 0.80 8.75
C THR A 214 11.74 1.50 8.64
N GLY A 215 11.43 2.39 9.59
CA GLY A 215 10.10 2.98 9.73
C GLY A 215 9.15 2.08 10.52
N ALA A 216 7.90 2.54 10.68
CA ALA A 216 6.85 1.83 11.40
C ALA A 216 5.47 2.21 10.88
N ILE A 217 4.50 1.32 11.13
CA ILE A 217 3.08 1.61 10.93
C ILE A 217 2.48 1.91 12.31
N ILE A 218 1.75 3.02 12.40
CA ILE A 218 1.07 3.46 13.61
C ILE A 218 -0.42 3.20 13.42
N GLY A 219 -1.03 2.51 14.39
CA GLY A 219 -2.42 2.09 14.36
C GLY A 219 -2.66 0.93 15.32
N ARG A 220 -3.84 0.31 15.27
CA ARG A 220 -4.18 -0.87 16.09
C ARG A 220 -3.34 -2.12 15.77
N CYS A 221 -2.60 -2.13 14.66
CA CYS A 221 -1.64 -3.20 14.42
C CYS A 221 -0.48 -3.22 15.43
N CYS A 222 -0.27 -2.13 16.19
CA CYS A 222 0.67 -2.08 17.30
C CYS A 222 -0.05 -2.50 18.60
N PRO A 223 0.36 -3.60 19.27
CA PRO A 223 -0.32 -4.11 20.45
C PRO A 223 -0.48 -3.08 21.58
N ASP A 224 0.55 -2.26 21.82
CA ASP A 224 0.52 -1.21 22.84
C ASP A 224 -0.54 -0.14 22.55
N LEU A 225 -0.74 0.19 21.26
CA LEU A 225 -1.74 1.18 20.84
C LEU A 225 -3.16 0.60 20.82
N ASP A 226 -3.31 -0.66 20.39
CA ASP A 226 -4.61 -1.35 20.45
C ASP A 226 -5.08 -1.54 21.89
N ALA A 227 -4.16 -1.91 22.80
CA ALA A 227 -4.44 -1.99 24.22
C ALA A 227 -4.88 -0.63 24.81
N LEU A 228 -4.21 0.46 24.41
CA LEU A 228 -4.54 1.81 24.85
C LEU A 228 -5.91 2.30 24.34
N CYS A 229 -6.29 1.86 23.14
CA CYS A 229 -7.53 2.26 22.45
C CYS A 229 -8.59 1.16 22.41
N ARG A 230 -8.53 0.18 23.33
CA ARG A 230 -9.43 -0.98 23.35
C ARG A 230 -10.90 -0.57 23.52
N ASP A 231 -11.15 0.43 24.37
CA ASP A 231 -12.48 0.93 24.70
C ASP A 231 -12.96 2.05 23.75
N ASP A 232 -12.10 2.52 22.84
CA ASP A 232 -12.48 3.53 21.86
C ASP A 232 -13.16 2.88 20.65
N PRO A 233 -14.10 3.57 19.98
CA PRO A 233 -14.70 3.07 18.75
C PRO A 233 -13.62 2.72 17.71
N LEU A 234 -13.79 1.57 17.03
CA LEU A 234 -12.83 1.05 16.05
C LEU A 234 -12.49 2.04 14.92
N GLU A 235 -13.42 2.95 14.62
CA GLU A 235 -13.30 3.95 13.57
C GLU A 235 -12.28 5.05 13.89
N ARG A 236 -12.05 5.32 15.19
CA ARG A 236 -11.15 6.40 15.63
C ARG A 236 -9.68 6.07 15.41
N LEU A 237 -9.31 4.80 15.55
CA LEU A 237 -7.94 4.35 15.28
C LEU A 237 -7.97 3.13 14.36
N ALA A 238 -7.69 3.33 13.07
CA ALA A 238 -7.59 2.24 12.11
C ALA A 238 -6.46 1.25 12.44
N GLN A 239 -6.53 0.06 11.82
CA GLN A 239 -5.48 -0.96 11.93
C GLN A 239 -4.10 -0.45 11.49
N ALA A 240 -4.04 0.25 10.36
CA ALA A 240 -2.85 0.93 9.86
C ALA A 240 -3.23 2.37 9.53
N HIS A 241 -3.15 3.27 10.51
CA HIS A 241 -3.67 4.64 10.43
C HIS A 241 -2.69 5.55 9.69
N CYS A 242 -1.42 5.57 10.11
CA CYS A 242 -0.37 6.30 9.42
C CYS A 242 0.93 5.49 9.37
N LYS A 243 1.85 5.91 8.50
CA LYS A 243 3.14 5.24 8.32
C LYS A 243 4.27 6.23 8.43
N ILE A 244 5.30 5.84 9.17
CA ILE A 244 6.57 6.55 9.26
C ILE A 244 7.61 5.77 8.46
N ARG A 245 8.38 6.45 7.62
CA ARG A 245 9.55 5.89 6.94
C ARG A 245 10.79 6.70 7.27
N SER A 246 11.97 6.07 7.25
CA SER A 246 13.24 6.80 7.22
C SER A 246 13.80 6.84 5.80
N GLU A 247 14.37 7.97 5.42
CA GLU A 247 15.11 8.17 4.18
C GLU A 247 16.30 9.11 4.46
N LYS A 248 17.52 8.61 4.26
CA LYS A 248 18.78 9.36 4.53
C LYS A 248 18.83 9.94 5.94
N ASP A 249 18.58 9.09 6.93
CA ASP A 249 18.54 9.42 8.35
C ASP A 249 17.50 10.48 8.76
N ARG A 250 16.49 10.68 7.91
CA ARG A 250 15.37 11.58 8.17
C ARG A 250 14.06 10.83 8.11
N PHE A 251 13.13 11.20 8.99
CA PHE A 251 11.85 10.54 9.08
C PHE A 251 10.77 11.34 8.35
N PHE A 252 9.87 10.63 7.68
CA PHE A 252 8.73 11.18 6.95
C PHE A 252 7.47 10.41 7.37
N LEU A 253 6.34 11.10 7.38
CA LEU A 253 5.03 10.58 7.76
C LEU A 253 4.09 10.66 6.57
N CYS A 254 3.27 9.65 6.35
CA CYS A 254 2.10 9.75 5.48
C CYS A 254 0.87 9.18 6.19
N ASP A 255 -0.30 9.71 5.86
CA ASP A 255 -1.57 9.11 6.23
C ASP A 255 -1.84 7.92 5.30
N MET A 256 -2.48 6.87 5.82
CA MET A 256 -2.81 5.67 5.03
C MET A 256 -4.23 5.74 4.45
N GLU A 257 -4.98 6.81 4.72
CA GLU A 257 -6.36 7.06 4.28
C GLU A 257 -7.33 5.93 4.71
N THR A 258 -7.05 5.33 5.88
CA THR A 258 -7.83 4.20 6.42
C THR A 258 -8.81 4.60 7.53
N SER A 259 -8.75 5.83 8.01
CA SER A 259 -9.67 6.40 9.01
C SER A 259 -10.30 7.68 8.47
N GLN A 260 -11.53 7.97 8.91
CA GLN A 260 -12.23 9.20 8.56
C GLN A 260 -11.66 10.44 9.27
N GLU A 261 -11.09 10.27 10.47
CA GLU A 261 -10.50 11.38 11.23
C GLU A 261 -9.17 11.87 10.61
N GLY A 262 -8.48 10.99 9.86
CA GLY A 262 -7.18 11.26 9.26
C GLY A 262 -6.05 11.47 10.26
N THR A 263 -4.86 11.77 9.74
CA THR A 263 -3.67 12.12 10.52
C THR A 263 -3.36 13.60 10.40
N SER A 264 -2.97 14.24 11.51
CA SER A 264 -2.39 15.59 11.45
C SER A 264 -0.99 15.63 12.07
N LEU A 265 -0.15 16.52 11.54
CA LEU A 265 1.20 16.81 12.00
C LEU A 265 1.30 18.30 12.32
N ASP A 266 1.58 18.64 13.58
CA ASP A 266 1.65 20.01 14.08
C ASP A 266 0.39 20.84 13.78
N GLY A 267 -0.78 20.19 13.75
CA GLY A 267 -2.07 20.80 13.45
C GLY A 267 -2.41 20.90 11.97
N TYR A 268 -1.54 20.45 11.07
CA TYR A 268 -1.81 20.38 9.63
C TYR A 268 -2.22 18.96 9.23
N GLU A 269 -3.28 18.83 8.44
CA GLU A 269 -3.72 17.54 7.90
C GLU A 269 -2.66 16.95 6.97
N VAL A 270 -2.41 15.65 7.13
CA VAL A 270 -1.50 14.84 6.33
C VAL A 270 -2.34 13.95 5.44
N ASN A 271 -2.02 13.88 4.16
CA ASN A 271 -2.67 13.01 3.19
C ASN A 271 -1.77 11.79 2.87
N SER A 272 -2.10 11.02 1.83
CA SER A 272 -1.28 9.90 1.34
C SER A 272 0.12 10.30 0.83
N GLN A 273 0.45 11.58 0.73
CA GLN A 273 1.79 12.03 0.37
C GLN A 273 2.70 12.06 1.61
N TRP A 274 3.99 11.79 1.38
CA TRP A 274 5.00 11.82 2.43
C TRP A 274 5.32 13.26 2.86
N VAL A 275 5.01 13.58 4.10
CA VAL A 275 5.28 14.87 4.76
C VAL A 275 6.49 14.72 5.67
N GLY A 276 7.43 15.67 5.57
CA GLY A 276 8.63 15.69 6.39
C GLY A 276 9.70 16.65 5.87
N PRO A 277 10.89 16.68 6.49
CA PRO A 277 11.32 15.77 7.56
C PRO A 277 10.67 16.09 8.91
N LEU A 278 10.38 15.05 9.68
CA LEU A 278 9.91 15.14 11.06
C LEU A 278 11.00 15.74 11.95
N LYS A 279 10.60 16.54 12.95
CA LYS A 279 11.51 17.19 13.90
C LYS A 279 11.25 16.74 15.33
N THR A 280 12.27 16.81 16.17
CA THR A 280 12.07 16.64 17.63
C THR A 280 11.09 17.71 18.12
N GLY A 281 10.08 17.29 18.88
CA GLY A 281 9.01 18.14 19.39
C GLY A 281 7.77 18.20 18.51
N SER A 282 7.82 17.69 17.27
CA SER A 282 6.63 17.65 16.41
C SER A 282 5.56 16.75 17.04
N LEU A 283 4.30 17.11 16.83
CA LEU A 283 3.13 16.44 17.37
C LEU A 283 2.32 15.79 16.25
N ILE A 284 2.24 14.47 16.27
CA ILE A 284 1.32 13.71 15.44
C ILE A 284 0.01 13.53 16.21
N VAL A 285 -1.12 13.80 15.58
CA VAL A 285 -2.44 13.40 16.09
C VAL A 285 -3.03 12.39 15.12
N CYS A 286 -3.40 11.23 15.67
CA CYS A 286 -3.88 10.06 14.92
C CYS A 286 -5.01 9.44 15.73
N GLY A 287 -6.25 9.77 15.38
CA GLY A 287 -7.40 9.37 16.18
C GLY A 287 -7.38 9.96 17.59
N PRO A 288 -7.60 9.15 18.66
CA PRO A 288 -7.55 9.62 20.04
C PRO A 288 -6.10 9.78 20.57
N LEU A 289 -5.09 9.49 19.76
CA LEU A 289 -3.69 9.49 20.16
C LEU A 289 -3.01 10.82 19.82
N ARG A 290 -2.26 11.35 20.79
CA ARG A 290 -1.36 12.49 20.67
C ARG A 290 0.06 11.99 20.86
N ILE A 291 0.86 12.03 19.80
CA ILE A 291 2.17 11.39 19.73
C ILE A 291 3.24 12.46 19.53
N LYS A 292 4.09 12.66 20.54
CA LYS A 292 5.21 13.59 20.46
C LYS A 292 6.47 12.88 19.97
N ILE A 293 7.17 13.48 19.01
CA ILE A 293 8.37 12.90 18.40
C ILE A 293 9.63 13.36 19.16
N GLN A 294 10.53 12.42 19.44
CA GLN A 294 11.89 12.68 19.90
C GLN A 294 12.88 11.91 19.03
N LEU A 295 13.68 12.62 18.25
CA LEU A 295 14.70 12.00 17.38
C LEU A 295 15.92 11.59 18.22
N SER A 296 16.65 10.55 17.80
CA SER A 296 17.98 10.25 18.31
C SER A 296 18.98 11.37 17.96
N GLU A 297 20.11 11.47 18.67
CA GLU A 297 21.11 12.51 18.41
C GLU A 297 21.63 12.45 16.96
N MET A 298 21.93 11.26 16.46
CA MET A 298 22.37 11.05 15.07
C MET A 298 21.32 11.49 14.04
N ALA A 299 20.03 11.43 14.37
CA ALA A 299 18.95 11.89 13.49
C ALA A 299 18.71 13.41 13.55
N LYS A 300 19.15 14.10 14.61
CA LYS A 300 18.97 15.56 14.78
C LYS A 300 19.93 16.37 13.90
N ASP A 301 21.12 15.85 13.67
CA ASP A 301 22.26 16.62 13.16
C ASP A 301 22.53 16.41 11.66
N THR A 302 21.58 15.90 10.89
CA THR A 302 21.71 15.78 9.42
C THR A 302 21.14 17.05 8.76
N PRO A 303 21.92 18.15 8.60
CA PRO A 303 21.43 19.37 7.99
C PRO A 303 20.79 19.07 6.64
N LEU A 304 19.66 19.70 6.34
CA LEU A 304 19.12 19.73 4.99
C LEU A 304 20.20 20.30 4.08
N ASP A 305 20.93 19.42 3.40
CA ASP A 305 21.81 19.81 2.31
C ASP A 305 21.00 20.73 1.40
N ALA A 306 21.36 22.02 1.39
CA ALA A 306 20.57 23.09 0.77
C ALA A 306 20.36 22.83 -0.73
N SER A 307 21.24 22.00 -1.31
CA SER A 307 21.12 21.40 -2.64
C SER A 307 19.77 20.71 -2.89
N ILE A 308 19.27 19.94 -1.91
CA ILE A 308 18.03 19.16 -2.05
C ILE A 308 16.80 20.08 -1.94
N MET A 309 16.82 21.10 -1.08
CA MET A 309 15.73 22.09 -1.03
C MET A 309 15.65 22.94 -2.31
N ARG A 310 16.80 23.25 -2.93
CA ARG A 310 16.82 23.88 -4.27
C ARG A 310 16.22 22.94 -5.33
N GLN A 311 16.55 21.65 -5.31
CA GLN A 311 15.96 20.69 -6.26
C GLN A 311 14.45 20.45 -6.06
N MET A 312 13.94 20.53 -4.82
CA MET A 312 12.49 20.40 -4.58
C MET A 312 11.70 21.70 -4.78
N SER A 313 12.33 22.88 -4.71
CA SER A 313 11.70 24.17 -5.04
C SER A 313 11.75 24.53 -6.53
N LEU A 314 12.65 23.93 -7.32
CA LEU A 314 12.81 24.19 -8.76
C LEU A 314 12.02 23.17 -9.61
N LYS A 315 10.71 23.16 -9.42
CA LYS A 315 9.73 22.79 -10.46
C LYS A 315 8.67 23.90 -10.60
N ARG A 316 9.13 25.15 -10.70
CA ARG A 316 8.36 26.19 -11.39
C ARG A 316 8.84 26.22 -12.85
N PRO A 317 7.95 26.04 -13.83
CA PRO A 317 8.30 26.30 -15.20
C PRO A 317 8.31 27.84 -15.39
N PHE A 318 9.34 28.34 -16.05
CA PHE A 318 9.53 29.73 -16.49
C PHE A 318 9.92 30.76 -15.41
N GLY A 319 11.11 31.32 -15.62
CA GLY A 319 11.63 32.51 -14.96
C GLY A 319 13.15 32.56 -15.08
N GLU A 320 13.64 33.09 -16.20
CA GLU A 320 15.02 33.60 -16.30
C GLU A 320 15.26 34.57 -15.14
N SER A 321 16.28 34.33 -14.33
CA SER A 321 16.86 35.35 -13.47
C SER A 321 18.35 35.41 -13.73
N ASP A 322 18.75 36.57 -14.25
CA ASP A 322 20.12 37.07 -14.34
C ASP A 322 20.76 37.09 -12.94
N ASP A 323 21.68 36.17 -12.69
CA ASP A 323 22.70 36.28 -11.64
C ASP A 323 24.06 36.12 -12.32
N GLU A 324 24.43 37.11 -13.15
CA GLU A 324 25.81 37.33 -13.59
C GLU A 324 26.47 38.25 -12.57
N ASP A 325 27.30 37.71 -11.67
CA ASP A 325 28.49 38.35 -11.09
C ASP A 325 29.08 37.52 -9.93
N ASP A 326 29.34 36.22 -10.17
CA ASP A 326 30.21 35.44 -9.28
C ASP A 326 31.44 34.91 -10.05
N PRO A 327 32.62 35.54 -9.89
CA PRO A 327 33.85 35.12 -10.57
C PRO A 327 34.32 33.72 -10.13
N GLU A 328 33.80 33.18 -9.03
CA GLU A 328 34.09 31.81 -8.59
C GLU A 328 33.28 30.74 -9.37
N SER A 329 32.22 31.13 -10.08
CA SER A 329 31.44 30.20 -10.93
C SER A 329 32.07 29.97 -12.31
N GLU A 330 32.90 30.88 -12.80
CA GLU A 330 33.48 30.78 -14.14
C GLU A 330 34.57 29.69 -14.25
N TRP A 331 35.38 29.51 -13.21
CA TRP A 331 36.44 28.47 -13.20
C TRP A 331 35.85 27.06 -13.04
N ARG A 332 34.82 26.89 -12.20
CA ARG A 332 34.11 25.61 -12.06
C ARG A 332 33.38 25.21 -13.34
N ARG A 333 32.82 26.17 -14.10
CA ARG A 333 32.27 25.94 -15.43
C ARG A 333 33.34 25.46 -16.43
N LYS A 334 34.55 26.02 -16.39
CA LYS A 334 35.64 25.64 -17.33
C LYS A 334 36.26 24.26 -17.05
N VAL A 335 36.26 23.78 -15.80
CA VAL A 335 36.89 22.49 -15.46
C VAL A 335 35.93 21.31 -15.57
N PHE A 336 34.61 21.53 -15.46
CA PHE A 336 33.60 20.47 -15.47
C PHE A 336 32.63 20.48 -16.65
N GLN A 337 32.82 21.35 -17.65
CA GLN A 337 32.13 21.21 -18.93
C GLN A 337 32.65 19.97 -19.66
N ARG A 338 32.04 18.81 -19.36
CA ARG A 338 31.82 17.80 -20.41
C ARG A 338 31.14 18.53 -21.54
N THR A 339 31.82 18.64 -22.68
CA THR A 339 31.24 19.28 -23.84
C THR A 339 29.97 18.52 -24.24
N ASP A 340 28.96 19.21 -24.77
CA ASP A 340 27.77 18.55 -25.31
C ASP A 340 28.15 17.51 -26.39
N GLU A 341 29.33 17.66 -27.00
CA GLU A 341 29.92 16.67 -27.89
C GLU A 341 30.33 15.38 -27.17
N ASP A 342 30.98 15.44 -26.01
CA ASP A 342 31.32 14.27 -25.20
C ASP A 342 30.07 13.51 -24.73
N GLY A 343 29.02 14.25 -24.36
CA GLY A 343 27.72 13.66 -24.01
C GLY A 343 27.09 12.91 -25.19
N LYS A 344 27.12 13.50 -26.39
CA LYS A 344 26.61 12.87 -27.62
C LYS A 344 27.44 11.64 -28.03
N LEU A 345 28.76 11.70 -27.84
CA LEU A 345 29.68 10.60 -28.17
C LEU A 345 29.47 9.41 -27.22
N GLU A 346 29.23 9.68 -25.93
CA GLU A 346 28.93 8.63 -24.95
C GLU A 346 27.57 7.97 -25.21
N VAL A 347 26.54 8.75 -25.56
CA VAL A 347 25.22 8.21 -25.95
C VAL A 347 25.32 7.40 -27.24
N ARG A 348 26.10 7.85 -28.23
CA ARG A 348 26.34 7.10 -29.47
C ARG A 348 27.03 5.77 -29.19
N ARG A 349 28.07 5.77 -28.34
CA ARG A 349 28.78 4.54 -27.92
C ARG A 349 27.86 3.58 -27.16
N ARG A 350 26.97 4.10 -26.31
CA ARG A 350 25.99 3.29 -25.57
C ARG A 350 24.96 2.67 -26.51
N ASN A 351 24.49 3.42 -27.51
CA ASN A 351 23.56 2.93 -28.53
C ASN A 351 24.20 1.87 -29.45
N GLU A 352 25.47 2.02 -29.81
CA GLU A 352 26.22 1.00 -30.57
C GLU A 352 26.38 -0.29 -29.76
N GLN A 353 26.70 -0.20 -28.47
CA GLN A 353 26.75 -1.37 -27.59
C GLN A 353 25.39 -2.06 -27.44
N TYR A 354 24.28 -1.33 -27.44
CA TYR A 354 22.95 -1.93 -27.42
C TYR A 354 22.57 -2.60 -28.73
N LYS A 355 22.98 -2.03 -29.88
CA LYS A 355 22.77 -2.64 -31.20
C LYS A 355 23.54 -3.96 -31.32
N ASP A 356 24.82 -3.99 -30.93
CA ASP A 356 25.61 -5.23 -30.94
C ASP A 356 25.01 -6.30 -30.04
N ARG A 357 24.53 -5.94 -28.85
CA ARG A 357 23.90 -6.91 -27.93
C ARG A 357 22.54 -7.42 -28.45
N ALA A 358 21.78 -6.59 -29.16
CA ALA A 358 20.53 -7.00 -29.80
C ALA A 358 20.78 -7.90 -31.01
N GLU A 359 21.82 -7.63 -31.80
CA GLU A 359 22.19 -8.44 -32.95
C GLU A 359 22.84 -9.77 -32.52
N GLU A 360 23.59 -9.77 -31.43
CA GLU A 360 24.11 -10.98 -30.78
C GLU A 360 22.98 -11.86 -30.25
N ARG A 361 21.92 -11.28 -29.67
CA ARG A 361 20.70 -12.01 -29.31
C ARG A 361 19.97 -12.58 -30.53
N ARG A 362 19.89 -11.84 -31.64
CA ARG A 362 19.31 -12.35 -32.90
C ARG A 362 20.10 -13.51 -33.47
N LYS A 363 21.45 -13.44 -33.46
CA LYS A 363 22.31 -14.56 -33.88
C LYS A 363 22.22 -15.78 -32.96
N ARG A 364 22.08 -15.59 -31.64
CA ARG A 364 21.88 -16.70 -30.69
C ARG A 364 20.50 -17.35 -30.79
N HIS A 365 19.50 -16.62 -31.30
CA HIS A 365 18.13 -17.12 -31.42
C HIS A 365 17.72 -17.57 -32.83
N SER A 366 18.58 -17.46 -33.85
CA SER A 366 18.25 -17.90 -35.22
C SER A 366 17.95 -19.40 -35.34
N ASP A 367 18.43 -20.23 -34.41
CA ASP A 367 18.13 -21.67 -34.36
C ASP A 367 16.84 -22.00 -33.59
N SER A 368 16.15 -20.99 -33.03
CA SER A 368 14.92 -21.13 -32.23
C SER A 368 13.74 -20.24 -32.71
N GLY A 369 13.88 -19.60 -33.87
CA GLY A 369 13.01 -18.51 -34.35
C GLY A 369 11.53 -18.86 -34.47
N ALA A 370 11.17 -20.11 -34.78
CA ALA A 370 9.78 -20.52 -34.98
C ALA A 370 8.89 -20.35 -33.74
N ALA A 371 9.43 -20.55 -32.53
CA ALA A 371 8.64 -20.44 -31.30
C ALA A 371 8.40 -18.98 -30.90
N ILE A 372 9.38 -18.10 -31.15
CA ILE A 372 9.29 -16.68 -30.84
C ILE A 372 8.37 -15.98 -31.84
N ASP A 373 8.46 -16.29 -33.12
CA ASP A 373 7.55 -15.74 -34.14
C ASP A 373 6.10 -16.16 -33.90
N THR A 374 5.88 -17.35 -33.34
CA THR A 374 4.53 -17.81 -32.93
C THR A 374 4.00 -17.02 -31.72
N LEU A 375 4.87 -16.60 -30.80
CA LEU A 375 4.50 -15.78 -29.65
C LEU A 375 4.24 -14.32 -30.03
N VAL A 376 5.05 -13.76 -30.93
CA VAL A 376 4.86 -12.40 -31.46
C VAL A 376 3.53 -12.30 -32.22
N ASN A 377 3.23 -13.26 -33.09
CA ASN A 377 1.93 -13.33 -33.78
C ASN A 377 0.74 -13.50 -32.82
N LYS A 378 0.92 -14.20 -31.69
CA LYS A 378 -0.12 -14.30 -30.65
C LYS A 378 -0.30 -12.98 -29.91
N PHE A 379 0.79 -12.26 -29.63
CA PHE A 379 0.75 -10.97 -28.98
C PHE A 379 0.06 -9.93 -29.86
N GLU A 380 0.39 -9.87 -31.15
CA GLU A 380 -0.27 -8.97 -32.10
C GLU A 380 -1.77 -9.26 -32.22
N LYS A 381 -2.18 -10.53 -32.19
CA LYS A 381 -3.60 -10.91 -32.15
C LYS A 381 -4.32 -10.48 -30.88
N ILE A 382 -3.65 -10.49 -29.73
CA ILE A 382 -4.22 -10.03 -28.46
C ILE A 382 -4.38 -8.51 -28.48
N VAL A 383 -3.37 -7.79 -28.93
CA VAL A 383 -3.42 -6.33 -29.06
C VAL A 383 -4.52 -5.89 -30.03
N GLU A 384 -4.68 -6.56 -31.17
CA GLU A 384 -5.76 -6.26 -32.12
C GLU A 384 -7.14 -6.59 -31.53
N ALA A 385 -7.26 -7.68 -30.76
CA ALA A 385 -8.51 -8.03 -30.08
C ALA A 385 -8.88 -7.01 -28.98
N GLU A 386 -7.90 -6.51 -28.23
CA GLU A 386 -8.10 -5.44 -27.24
C GLU A 386 -8.49 -4.13 -27.92
N ARG A 387 -7.88 -3.79 -29.06
CA ARG A 387 -8.23 -2.62 -29.85
C ARG A 387 -9.69 -2.68 -30.34
N VAL A 388 -10.10 -3.82 -30.88
CA VAL A 388 -11.49 -4.04 -31.32
C VAL A 388 -12.46 -4.01 -30.14
N ALA A 389 -12.10 -4.58 -28.99
CA ALA A 389 -12.95 -4.53 -27.80
C ALA A 389 -13.12 -3.09 -27.27
N ALA A 390 -12.05 -2.29 -27.30
CA ALA A 390 -12.12 -0.88 -26.93
C ALA A 390 -12.98 -0.05 -27.89
N GLU A 391 -12.90 -0.31 -29.20
CA GLU A 391 -13.77 0.33 -30.19
C GLU A 391 -15.26 -0.02 -29.98
N VAL A 392 -15.56 -1.28 -29.65
CA VAL A 392 -16.93 -1.72 -29.34
C VAL A 392 -17.46 -1.08 -28.06
N GLU A 393 -16.63 -0.99 -27.02
CA GLU A 393 -17.03 -0.34 -25.76
C GLU A 393 -17.23 1.17 -25.94
N ALA A 394 -16.39 1.84 -26.74
CA ALA A 394 -16.58 3.24 -27.10
C ALA A 394 -17.91 3.47 -27.83
N GLN A 395 -18.26 2.61 -28.79
CA GLN A 395 -19.57 2.67 -29.47
C GLN A 395 -20.74 2.42 -28.51
N ARG A 396 -20.57 1.52 -27.53
CA ARG A 396 -21.58 1.25 -26.51
C ARG A 396 -21.81 2.44 -25.59
N VAL A 397 -20.76 3.19 -25.25
CA VAL A 397 -20.85 4.39 -24.39
C VAL A 397 -21.39 5.60 -25.16
N GLU A 398 -21.13 5.70 -26.47
CA GLU A 398 -21.72 6.76 -27.31
C GLU A 398 -23.23 6.60 -27.56
N MET A 399 -23.75 5.38 -27.55
CA MET A 399 -25.17 5.11 -27.83
C MET A 399 -26.12 5.78 -26.81
N PRO A 400 -25.93 5.66 -25.49
CA PRO A 400 -26.73 6.35 -24.48
C PRO A 400 -26.58 7.88 -24.56
N ALA A 401 -25.38 8.38 -24.89
CA ALA A 401 -25.15 9.82 -25.01
C ALA A 401 -25.90 10.44 -26.21
N GLN A 402 -26.13 9.68 -27.29
CA GLN A 402 -27.00 10.10 -28.40
C GLN A 402 -28.49 10.03 -28.04
N GLU A 403 -28.89 9.12 -27.16
CA GLU A 403 -30.27 9.00 -26.65
C GLU A 403 -30.59 10.17 -25.70
N ASP A 404 -29.67 10.49 -24.79
CA ASP A 404 -29.77 11.67 -23.90
C ASP A 404 -29.78 12.99 -24.70
N GLN A 405 -29.00 13.08 -25.80
CA GLN A 405 -29.07 14.23 -26.72
C GLN A 405 -30.40 14.34 -27.47
N ARG A 406 -31.09 13.21 -27.74
CA ARG A 406 -32.44 13.24 -28.33
C ARG A 406 -33.50 13.68 -27.32
N GLU A 407 -33.39 13.24 -26.07
CA GLU A 407 -34.30 13.66 -25.00
C GLU A 407 -34.13 15.14 -24.65
N ALA A 408 -32.90 15.66 -24.70
CA ALA A 408 -32.62 17.09 -24.50
C ALA A 408 -33.22 18.02 -25.59
N CYS A 409 -33.67 17.48 -26.72
CA CYS A 409 -34.37 18.22 -27.77
C CYS A 409 -35.90 18.11 -27.71
N MET A 410 -36.46 17.49 -26.67
CA MET A 410 -37.90 17.46 -26.43
C MET A 410 -38.30 18.51 -25.38
N ASN A 411 -39.31 19.31 -25.73
CA ASN A 411 -39.95 20.20 -24.76
C ASN A 411 -40.77 19.38 -23.74
N VAL A 412 -41.08 20.02 -22.61
CA VAL A 412 -41.89 19.45 -21.51
C VAL A 412 -43.28 18.99 -21.96
N ASP A 413 -43.77 19.47 -23.11
CA ASP A 413 -45.05 19.07 -23.73
C ASP A 413 -44.93 17.91 -24.73
N GLY A 414 -43.74 17.33 -24.90
CA GLY A 414 -43.47 16.26 -25.86
C GLY A 414 -43.29 16.73 -27.31
N SER A 415 -43.22 18.05 -27.56
CA SER A 415 -42.92 18.59 -28.89
C SER A 415 -41.41 18.57 -29.18
N PHE A 416 -41.02 18.04 -30.35
CA PHE A 416 -39.63 17.97 -30.78
C PHE A 416 -39.18 19.34 -31.32
N VAL A 417 -38.16 19.94 -30.70
CA VAL A 417 -37.59 21.21 -31.16
C VAL A 417 -36.55 20.91 -32.24
N GLY A 418 -37.01 20.91 -33.50
CA GLY A 418 -36.14 20.68 -34.64
C GLY A 418 -34.97 21.66 -34.68
N SER A 419 -33.75 21.12 -34.76
CA SER A 419 -32.52 21.87 -35.00
C SER A 419 -32.68 22.70 -36.28
N VAL A 420 -32.63 24.02 -36.11
CA VAL A 420 -32.76 25.00 -37.20
C VAL A 420 -31.51 24.92 -38.08
N ASN A 421 -31.68 24.37 -39.28
CA ASN A 421 -31.00 24.67 -40.56
C ASN A 421 -30.59 23.41 -41.33
N LEU A 422 -31.53 22.86 -42.09
CA LEU A 422 -31.27 22.43 -43.46
C LEU A 422 -32.60 22.31 -44.18
N GLU A 423 -32.80 23.17 -45.18
CA GLU A 423 -33.93 23.15 -46.08
C GLU A 423 -34.04 21.77 -46.75
N ARG A 424 -35.13 21.04 -46.49
CA ARG A 424 -35.52 19.92 -47.34
C ARG A 424 -37.01 19.93 -47.58
N ALA A 425 -37.35 20.07 -48.86
CA ALA A 425 -38.69 20.14 -49.39
C ALA A 425 -39.47 18.84 -49.13
N GLY A 426 -40.59 18.99 -48.42
CA GLY A 426 -41.93 18.43 -48.67
C GLY A 426 -42.16 16.94 -48.97
N ILE A 427 -43.45 16.60 -48.84
CA ILE A 427 -44.14 15.33 -49.17
C ILE A 427 -44.09 14.32 -48.02
N GLY A 428 -45.17 13.79 -47.46
CA GLY A 428 -46.60 13.91 -47.70
C GLY A 428 -47.29 12.86 -46.82
N PHE A 429 -48.35 13.24 -46.11
CA PHE A 429 -49.13 12.36 -45.24
C PHE A 429 -49.88 11.31 -46.06
N HIS A 430 -49.68 10.02 -45.76
CA HIS A 430 -50.70 8.99 -45.96
C HIS A 430 -50.93 8.23 -44.65
N SER A 431 -52.10 8.51 -44.09
CA SER A 431 -52.74 7.77 -43.01
C SER A 431 -53.36 6.50 -43.58
N SER A 432 -52.96 5.34 -43.06
CA SER A 432 -53.77 4.13 -43.11
C SER A 432 -53.44 3.22 -41.93
N MET A 433 -54.42 3.10 -41.04
CA MET A 433 -54.73 2.01 -40.12
C MET A 433 -53.73 0.86 -39.95
N SER A 434 -53.28 0.66 -38.71
CA SER A 434 -53.53 -0.58 -37.95
C SER A 434 -53.06 -0.38 -36.51
N ALA A 435 -54.00 -0.48 -35.58
CA ALA A 435 -53.71 -0.62 -34.17
C ALA A 435 -53.25 -2.07 -33.92
N GLU A 436 -51.97 -2.27 -33.66
CA GLU A 436 -51.47 -3.51 -33.06
C GLU A 436 -50.76 -3.16 -31.74
N LEU A 437 -51.23 -3.85 -30.70
CA LEU A 437 -50.72 -3.76 -29.34
C LEU A 437 -49.23 -4.07 -29.30
N ILE A 438 -48.46 -3.18 -28.67
CA ILE A 438 -47.08 -3.44 -28.25
C ILE A 438 -47.12 -4.44 -27.09
N PRO A 439 -46.56 -5.66 -27.20
CA PRO A 439 -46.33 -6.51 -26.06
C PRO A 439 -45.03 -6.08 -25.36
N ASN A 440 -45.16 -5.60 -24.13
CA ASN A 440 -44.05 -5.49 -23.18
C ASN A 440 -43.38 -6.85 -22.99
N VAL A 441 -42.21 -7.09 -23.59
CA VAL A 441 -41.26 -8.13 -23.14
C VAL A 441 -39.83 -7.77 -23.54
N LEU A 442 -38.98 -7.49 -22.55
CA LEU A 442 -37.57 -7.91 -22.56
C LEU A 442 -37.17 -8.37 -21.16
N ASP A 443 -37.62 -9.56 -20.78
CA ASP A 443 -36.92 -10.36 -19.77
C ASP A 443 -36.71 -11.79 -20.33
N PRO A 444 -35.48 -12.18 -20.72
CA PRO A 444 -35.21 -13.45 -21.40
C PRO A 444 -35.40 -14.70 -20.50
N LYS A 445 -35.78 -14.53 -19.23
CA LYS A 445 -36.06 -15.63 -18.30
C LYS A 445 -37.51 -16.10 -18.29
N ALA A 446 -38.43 -15.39 -18.94
CA ALA A 446 -39.87 -15.69 -18.89
C ALA A 446 -40.45 -16.35 -20.16
N LEU A 447 -39.62 -16.83 -21.09
CA LEU A 447 -40.10 -17.49 -22.31
C LEU A 447 -40.52 -18.94 -22.04
N SER A 448 -41.77 -19.26 -22.39
CA SER A 448 -42.28 -20.63 -22.47
C SER A 448 -41.36 -21.50 -23.33
N ARG A 449 -41.19 -22.77 -22.96
CA ARG A 449 -40.37 -23.76 -23.71
C ARG A 449 -40.78 -23.85 -25.18
N GLN A 450 -42.04 -23.57 -25.51
CA GLN A 450 -42.55 -23.61 -26.87
C GLN A 450 -42.06 -22.42 -27.72
N ASP A 451 -41.91 -21.24 -27.12
CA ASP A 451 -41.47 -20.02 -27.81
C ASP A 451 -39.95 -19.97 -27.98
N SER A 452 -39.19 -20.51 -27.02
CA SER A 452 -37.74 -20.73 -27.17
C SER A 452 -37.39 -21.64 -28.35
N SER A 453 -38.23 -22.65 -28.64
CA SER A 453 -38.01 -23.57 -29.77
C SER A 453 -38.26 -22.87 -31.11
N LYS A 454 -39.32 -22.06 -31.20
CA LYS A 454 -39.63 -21.24 -32.38
C LYS A 454 -38.53 -20.21 -32.67
N LEU A 455 -38.05 -19.51 -31.64
CA LEU A 455 -36.97 -18.52 -31.78
C LEU A 455 -35.67 -19.17 -32.28
N LYS A 456 -35.30 -20.35 -31.74
CA LYS A 456 -34.14 -21.11 -32.22
C LYS A 456 -34.29 -21.57 -33.67
N MET A 457 -35.49 -21.97 -34.08
CA MET A 457 -35.75 -22.37 -35.47
C MET A 457 -35.66 -21.16 -36.41
N GLN A 458 -36.17 -20.00 -36.00
CA GLN A 458 -36.08 -18.75 -36.77
C GLN A 458 -34.62 -18.27 -36.94
N MET A 459 -33.82 -18.35 -35.88
CA MET A 459 -32.39 -18.00 -35.93
C MET A 459 -31.59 -18.91 -36.87
N ARG A 460 -31.89 -20.21 -36.89
CA ARG A 460 -31.28 -21.16 -37.84
C ARG A 460 -31.69 -20.88 -39.29
N PHE A 461 -32.92 -20.45 -39.51
CA PHE A 461 -33.40 -20.10 -40.85
C PHE A 461 -32.72 -18.83 -41.39
N LYS A 462 -32.44 -17.84 -40.53
CA LYS A 462 -31.69 -16.63 -40.92
C LYS A 462 -30.23 -16.94 -41.24
N GLN A 463 -29.56 -17.75 -40.41
CA GLN A 463 -28.16 -18.14 -40.69
C GLN A 463 -27.99 -18.94 -41.99
N ALA A 464 -28.99 -19.73 -42.38
CA ALA A 464 -28.96 -20.49 -43.63
C ALA A 464 -29.19 -19.63 -44.89
N HIS A 465 -29.67 -18.40 -44.74
CA HIS A 465 -29.90 -17.47 -45.86
C HIS A 465 -28.79 -16.41 -46.00
N GLU A 466 -27.89 -16.32 -45.02
CA GLU A 466 -26.72 -15.44 -45.03
C GLU A 466 -25.42 -16.19 -45.41
N SER A 467 -25.55 -17.47 -45.80
CA SER A 467 -24.49 -18.31 -46.41
C SER A 467 -24.81 -18.55 -47.87
#